data_AF-A0AAN1VEA4-F1
#
_entry.id   AF-A0AAN1VEA4-F1
#
_cell.length_a   1.000
_cell.length_b   1.000
_cell.length_c   1.000
_cell.angle_alpha   90.00
_cell.angle_beta   90.00
_cell.angle_gamma   90.00
#
_symmetry.space_group_name_H-M   'P 1'
#
loop_
_entity.id
_entity.type
_entity.pdbx_description
1 polymer ?
#
loop_
_entity_poly.entity_id
_entity_poly.type
_entity_poly.pdbx_seq_one_letter_code
_entity_poly.pdbx_strand_id
1 'polypeptide(L)'
;MARKLNPSPVSWPLGLACAVAVFALVWLASQPGFRLFDGRMLAVCGVWALCLALTGLVYRWRPQAGLWVHGAVAVCAWTRLLAELDDYRAQVIAPLGLAGLLDWAADVLPLLALAVLASLSLGLMTVLALRGRQEQR
;
A
#
# COMPACT_ATOMS: atom_id res chain seq x y z
N MET A 1 -29.84 -16.32 0.74
CA MET A 1 -29.23 -16.66 -0.55
C MET A 1 -27.83 -16.08 -0.62
N ALA A 2 -26.79 -16.88 -0.37
CA ALA A 2 -25.40 -16.43 -0.57
C ALA A 2 -25.13 -16.40 -2.10
N ARG A 3 -24.85 -15.21 -2.66
CA ARG A 3 -24.36 -15.10 -4.04
C ARG A 3 -23.12 -15.97 -4.16
N LYS A 4 -23.16 -17.02 -4.99
CA LYS A 4 -21.96 -17.77 -5.40
C LYS A 4 -20.98 -16.76 -5.98
N LEU A 5 -19.92 -16.44 -5.23
CA LEU A 5 -18.79 -15.67 -5.74
C LEU A 5 -18.24 -16.46 -6.92
N ASN A 6 -18.39 -15.93 -8.14
CA ASN A 6 -17.90 -16.57 -9.34
C ASN A 6 -16.37 -16.70 -9.20
N PRO A 7 -15.82 -17.92 -9.05
CA PRO A 7 -14.40 -18.11 -8.76
C PRO A 7 -13.58 -18.12 -10.04
N SER A 8 -14.12 -17.66 -11.19
CA SER A 8 -13.39 -17.66 -12.45
C SER A 8 -12.02 -17.00 -12.23
N PRO A 9 -10.91 -17.73 -12.40
CA PRO A 9 -9.60 -17.20 -12.12
C PRO A 9 -9.38 -15.98 -13.02
N VAL A 10 -8.99 -14.86 -12.41
CA VAL A 10 -8.52 -13.73 -13.21
C VAL A 10 -7.26 -14.22 -13.91
N SER A 11 -7.21 -14.12 -15.24
CA SER A 11 -6.02 -14.50 -15.98
C SER A 11 -4.85 -13.69 -15.46
N TRP A 12 -3.72 -14.36 -15.19
CA TRP A 12 -2.55 -13.73 -14.59
C TRP A 12 -2.09 -12.44 -15.32
N PRO A 13 -2.19 -12.31 -16.67
CA PRO A 13 -1.78 -11.07 -17.35
C PRO A 13 -2.72 -9.90 -17.02
N LEU A 14 -4.03 -10.16 -16.89
CA LEU A 14 -5.02 -9.14 -16.56
C LEU A 14 -4.84 -8.65 -15.12
N GLY A 15 -4.58 -9.58 -14.20
CA GLY A 15 -4.26 -9.26 -12.80
C GLY A 15 -3.01 -8.39 -12.68
N LEU A 16 -1.94 -8.75 -13.40
CA LEU A 16 -0.70 -7.99 -13.44
C LEU A 16 -0.89 -6.60 -14.05
N ALA A 17 -1.56 -6.49 -15.20
CA ALA A 17 -1.83 -5.20 -15.84
C ALA A 17 -2.64 -4.27 -14.93
N CYS A 18 -3.63 -4.82 -14.22
CA CYS A 18 -4.41 -4.07 -13.22
C CYS A 18 -3.52 -3.60 -12.06
N ALA A 19 -2.65 -4.48 -11.54
CA ALA A 19 -1.70 -4.13 -10.48
C ALA A 19 -0.77 -2.99 -10.91
N VAL A 20 -0.21 -3.05 -12.13
CA VAL A 20 0.65 -1.99 -12.68
C VAL A 20 -0.11 -0.67 -12.83
N ALA A 21 -1.35 -0.71 -13.35
CA ALA A 21 -2.17 0.48 -13.48
C ALA A 21 -2.49 1.12 -12.13
N VAL A 22 -2.84 0.31 -11.13
CA VAL A 22 -3.09 0.77 -9.75
C VAL A 22 -1.82 1.35 -9.15
N PHE A 23 -0.68 0.70 -9.30
CA PHE A 23 0.61 1.22 -8.87
C PHE A 23 0.86 2.61 -9.47
N ALA A 24 0.74 2.76 -10.80
CA ALA A 24 0.98 4.03 -11.47
C ALA A 24 0.01 5.13 -11.00
N LEU A 25 -1.27 4.81 -10.84
CA LEU A 25 -2.28 5.76 -10.35
C LEU A 25 -2.00 6.20 -8.91
N VAL A 26 -1.72 5.26 -8.01
CA VAL A 26 -1.40 5.55 -6.62
C VAL A 26 -0.09 6.34 -6.53
N TRP A 27 0.91 5.97 -7.33
CA TRP A 27 2.18 6.69 -7.41
C TRP A 27 1.94 8.15 -7.82
N LEU A 28 1.21 8.41 -8.90
CA LEU A 28 0.91 9.77 -9.36
C LEU A 28 0.06 10.56 -8.34
N ALA A 29 -0.94 9.91 -7.75
CA ALA A 29 -1.79 10.51 -6.71
C ALA A 29 -1.01 10.84 -5.43
N SER A 30 0.06 10.08 -5.15
CA SER A 30 0.98 10.34 -4.04
C SER A 30 1.92 11.52 -4.28
N GLN A 31 1.80 12.20 -5.43
CA GLN A 31 2.54 13.41 -5.78
C GLN A 31 4.06 13.22 -5.58
N PRO A 32 4.71 12.36 -6.38
CA PRO A 32 6.07 11.89 -6.10
C PRO A 32 7.14 12.98 -6.21
N GLY A 33 6.83 14.09 -6.89
CA GLY A 33 7.71 15.27 -6.98
C GLY A 33 7.55 16.27 -5.83
N PHE A 34 6.69 16.02 -4.85
CA PHE A 34 6.49 16.87 -3.70
C PHE A 34 6.96 16.15 -2.43
N ARG A 35 7.68 16.88 -1.57
CA ARG A 35 8.14 16.36 -0.27
C ARG A 35 6.92 15.95 0.57
N LEU A 36 6.97 14.75 1.15
CA LEU A 36 5.88 14.26 1.99
C LEU A 36 5.71 15.07 3.27
N PHE A 37 6.81 15.64 3.77
CA PHE A 37 6.92 16.30 5.07
C PHE A 37 6.47 17.77 5.09
N ASP A 38 6.14 18.37 3.93
CA ASP A 38 5.71 19.77 3.84
C ASP A 38 4.18 19.95 4.10
N GLY A 39 3.65 19.30 5.13
CA GLY A 39 2.24 19.43 5.55
C GLY A 39 1.20 18.75 4.63
N ARG A 40 1.62 18.21 3.48
CA ARG A 40 0.79 17.41 2.57
C ARG A 40 0.62 15.96 3.01
N MET A 41 1.30 15.56 4.09
CA MET A 41 1.31 14.19 4.60
C MET A 41 -0.10 13.66 4.88
N LEU A 42 -0.98 14.47 5.46
CA LEU A 42 -2.38 14.06 5.71
C LEU A 42 -3.14 13.74 4.42
N ALA A 43 -2.94 14.53 3.37
CA ALA A 43 -3.58 14.29 2.08
C ALA A 43 -3.05 12.99 1.45
N VAL A 44 -1.74 12.76 1.52
CA VAL A 44 -1.13 11.52 1.01
C VAL A 44 -1.60 10.32 1.84
N CYS A 45 -1.54 10.38 3.17
CA CYS A 45 -2.09 9.34 4.06
C CYS A 45 -3.57 9.06 3.78
N GLY A 46 -4.36 10.10 3.48
CA GLY A 46 -5.77 9.96 3.09
C GLY A 46 -5.95 9.19 1.78
N VAL A 47 -5.13 9.46 0.76
CA VAL A 47 -5.12 8.70 -0.50
C VAL A 47 -4.79 7.23 -0.23
N TRP A 48 -3.76 6.96 0.58
CA TRP A 48 -3.37 5.60 0.96
C TRP A 48 -4.48 4.85 1.70
N ALA A 49 -5.09 5.49 2.70
CA ALA A 49 -6.21 4.93 3.45
C ALA A 49 -7.40 4.63 2.55
N LEU A 50 -7.73 5.52 1.61
CA LEU A 50 -8.78 5.31 0.62
C LEU A 50 -8.46 4.11 -0.29
N CYS A 51 -7.21 3.99 -0.77
CA CYS A 51 -6.79 2.86 -1.58
C CYS A 51 -6.93 1.52 -0.84
N LEU A 52 -6.57 1.48 0.46
CA LEU A 52 -6.76 0.30 1.30
C LEU A 52 -8.25 -0.01 1.56
N ALA A 53 -9.10 1.01 1.69
CA ALA A 53 -10.54 0.81 1.81
C ALA A 53 -11.14 0.23 0.51
N LEU A 54 -10.71 0.74 -0.64
CA LEU A 54 -11.14 0.27 -1.96
C LEU A 54 -10.66 -1.17 -2.23
N THR A 55 -9.44 -1.54 -1.84
CA THR A 55 -8.99 -2.95 -1.95
C THR A 55 -9.84 -3.86 -1.09
N GLY A 56 -10.22 -3.42 0.12
CA GLY A 56 -11.21 -4.08 0.99
C GLY A 56 -12.53 -4.38 0.27
N LEU A 57 -13.04 -3.41 -0.51
CA LEU A 57 -14.22 -3.61 -1.35
C LEU A 57 -13.94 -4.65 -2.46
N VAL A 58 -12.81 -4.57 -3.17
CA VAL A 58 -12.45 -5.54 -4.22
C VAL A 58 -12.40 -6.97 -3.68
N TYR A 59 -11.87 -7.18 -2.48
CA TYR A 59 -11.85 -8.51 -1.83
C TYR A 59 -13.25 -9.12 -1.70
N ARG A 60 -14.29 -8.30 -1.46
CA ARG A 60 -15.69 -8.76 -1.33
C ARG A 60 -16.23 -9.35 -2.63
N TRP A 61 -15.78 -8.87 -3.79
CA TRP A 61 -16.27 -9.31 -5.10
C TRP A 61 -15.38 -10.37 -5.73
N ARG A 62 -14.05 -10.15 -5.69
CA ARG A 62 -13.05 -10.97 -6.37
C ARG A 62 -11.78 -11.04 -5.52
N PRO A 63 -11.61 -12.05 -4.64
CA PRO A 63 -10.50 -12.11 -3.70
C PRO A 63 -9.13 -12.17 -4.37
N GLN A 64 -9.01 -12.86 -5.52
CA GLN A 64 -7.76 -12.91 -6.29
C GLN A 64 -7.37 -11.55 -6.85
N ALA A 65 -8.32 -10.81 -7.45
CA ALA A 65 -8.07 -9.45 -7.93
C ALA A 65 -7.72 -8.51 -6.76
N GLY A 66 -8.38 -8.68 -5.61
CA GLY A 66 -8.08 -7.95 -4.38
C GLY A 66 -6.62 -8.11 -3.95
N LEU A 67 -6.08 -9.34 -3.99
CA LEU A 67 -4.66 -9.59 -3.68
C LEU A 67 -3.71 -8.87 -4.62
N TRP A 68 -3.97 -8.86 -5.93
CA TRP A 68 -3.14 -8.17 -6.91
C TRP A 68 -3.12 -6.66 -6.67
N VAL A 69 -4.29 -6.05 -6.51
CA VAL A 69 -4.44 -4.61 -6.27
C VAL A 69 -3.82 -4.23 -4.93
N HIS A 70 -4.06 -5.00 -3.87
CA HIS A 70 -3.52 -4.73 -2.54
C HIS A 70 -1.99 -4.90 -2.52
N GLY A 71 -1.45 -5.90 -3.21
CA GLY A 71 -0.02 -6.04 -3.43
C GLY A 71 0.59 -4.81 -4.09
N ALA A 72 -0.04 -4.30 -5.16
CA ALA A 72 0.41 -3.08 -5.83
C ALA A 72 0.43 -1.86 -4.91
N VAL A 73 -0.61 -1.68 -4.10
CA VAL A 73 -0.69 -0.62 -3.09
C VAL A 73 0.44 -0.79 -2.07
N ALA A 74 0.63 -1.98 -1.51
CA ALA A 74 1.69 -2.21 -0.52
C ALA A 74 3.09 -1.93 -1.10
N VAL A 75 3.40 -2.41 -2.31
CA VAL A 75 4.67 -2.15 -2.99
C VAL A 75 4.86 -0.64 -3.21
N CYS A 76 3.83 0.04 -3.71
CA CYS A 76 3.89 1.48 -3.94
C CYS A 76 4.15 2.27 -2.65
N ALA A 77 3.59 1.84 -1.51
CA ALA A 77 3.77 2.50 -0.21
C ALA A 77 5.24 2.41 0.23
N TRP A 78 5.81 1.21 0.12
CA TRP A 78 7.23 0.98 0.40
C TRP A 78 8.14 1.76 -0.54
N THR A 79 7.86 1.76 -1.85
CA THR A 79 8.66 2.53 -2.82
C THR A 79 8.65 4.02 -2.50
N ARG A 80 7.49 4.57 -2.12
CA ARG A 80 7.37 6.00 -1.79
C ARG A 80 8.13 6.34 -0.52
N LEU A 81 8.01 5.49 0.51
CA LEU A 81 8.73 5.64 1.78
C LEU A 81 10.25 5.59 1.56
N LEU A 82 10.74 4.60 0.82
CA LEU A 82 12.17 4.44 0.54
C LEU A 82 12.73 5.62 -0.25
N ALA A 83 12.00 6.12 -1.26
CA ALA A 83 12.44 7.28 -2.04
C ALA A 83 12.66 8.53 -1.18
N GLU A 84 11.75 8.85 -0.25
CA GLU A 84 11.95 9.99 0.66
C GLU A 84 13.06 9.75 1.70
N LEU A 85 13.21 8.50 2.17
CA LEU A 85 14.31 8.17 3.09
C LEU A 85 15.67 8.34 2.39
N ASP A 86 15.77 7.96 1.13
CA ASP A 86 16.97 8.18 0.31
C ASP A 86 17.22 9.67 0.06
N ASP A 87 16.19 10.44 -0.30
CA ASP A 87 16.30 11.90 -0.47
C ASP A 87 16.69 12.61 0.83
N TYR A 88 16.14 12.18 1.96
CA TYR A 88 16.49 12.71 3.28
C TYR A 88 17.95 12.40 3.64
N ARG A 89 18.38 11.15 3.42
CA ARG A 89 19.77 10.74 3.65
C ARG A 89 20.75 11.54 2.77
N ALA A 90 20.35 11.87 1.54
CA ALA A 90 21.17 12.70 0.65
C ALA A 90 21.29 14.16 1.13
N GLN A 91 20.28 14.66 1.86
CA GLN A 91 20.24 16.03 2.38
C GLN A 91 20.90 16.18 3.76
N VAL A 92 20.91 15.12 4.58
CA VAL A 92 21.42 15.14 5.94
C VAL A 92 22.83 14.54 6.00
N ILE A 93 23.84 15.42 5.95
CA ILE A 93 25.26 15.04 6.05
C ILE A 93 25.77 15.05 7.51
N ALA A 94 25.08 15.76 8.42
CA ALA A 94 25.45 15.89 9.83
C ALA A 94 24.57 15.01 10.75
N PRO A 95 25.11 14.49 11.88
CA PRO A 95 24.30 13.72 12.83
C PRO A 95 23.16 14.58 13.40
N LEU A 96 21.95 14.04 13.36
CA LEU A 96 20.77 14.69 13.92
C LEU A 96 20.87 14.73 15.44
N GLY A 97 20.69 15.92 16.03
CA GLY A 97 20.44 16.05 17.47
C GLY A 97 19.08 15.45 17.86
N LEU A 98 18.82 15.32 19.16
CA LEU A 98 17.60 14.70 19.69
C LEU A 98 16.30 15.31 19.11
N ALA A 99 16.24 16.65 19.00
CA ALA A 99 15.08 17.35 18.44
C ALA A 99 14.87 17.02 16.95
N GLY A 100 15.92 17.05 16.13
CA GLY A 100 15.84 16.67 14.72
C GLY A 100 15.47 15.20 14.51
N LEU A 101 15.82 14.33 15.47
CA LEU A 101 15.45 12.91 15.44
C LEU A 101 13.96 12.70 15.76
N LEU A 102 13.38 13.52 16.65
CA LEU A 102 11.95 13.51 16.95
C LEU A 102 11.11 14.08 15.80
N ASP A 103 11.56 15.18 15.18
CA ASP A 103 10.88 15.76 14.02
C ASP A 103 10.91 14.77 12.84
N TRP A 104 12.07 14.17 12.57
CA TRP A 104 12.20 13.11 11.57
C TRP A 104 11.28 11.90 11.86
N ALA A 105 11.21 11.46 13.13
CA ALA A 105 10.35 10.35 13.50
C ALA A 105 8.86 10.68 13.28
N ALA A 106 8.41 11.90 13.64
CA ALA A 106 7.04 12.34 13.43
C ALA A 106 6.64 12.32 11.94
N ASP A 107 7.59 12.64 11.08
CA ASP A 107 7.45 12.65 9.62
C ASP A 107 7.42 11.24 9.00
N VAL A 108 8.30 10.34 9.46
CA VAL A 108 8.43 8.98 8.89
C VAL A 108 7.40 8.00 9.45
N LEU A 109 7.05 8.12 10.74
CA LEU A 109 6.22 7.13 11.45
C LEU A 109 4.86 6.87 10.78
N PRO A 110 4.10 7.87 10.30
CA PRO A 110 2.79 7.60 9.73
C PRO A 110 2.85 6.84 8.39
N LEU A 111 3.87 7.11 7.57
CA LEU A 111 4.08 6.38 6.32
C LEU A 111 4.58 4.96 6.57
N LEU A 112 5.49 4.79 7.53
CA LEU A 112 5.93 3.47 7.98
C LEU A 112 4.74 2.67 8.53
N ALA A 113 3.90 3.28 9.36
CA ALA A 113 2.70 2.65 9.91
C ALA A 113 1.74 2.23 8.80
N LEU A 114 1.50 3.08 7.80
CA LEU A 114 0.67 2.74 6.64
C LEU A 114 1.26 1.59 5.81
N ALA A 115 2.56 1.62 5.54
CA ALA A 115 3.23 0.55 4.78
C ALA A 115 3.17 -0.79 5.54
N VAL A 116 3.44 -0.78 6.85
CA VAL A 116 3.34 -1.96 7.71
C VAL A 116 1.90 -2.47 7.79
N LEU A 117 0.90 -1.59 7.98
CA LEU A 117 -0.51 -1.98 8.00
C LEU A 117 -0.96 -2.58 6.67
N ALA A 118 -0.54 -2.01 5.53
CA ALA A 118 -0.80 -2.57 4.21
C ALA A 118 -0.17 -3.97 4.06
N SER A 119 1.08 -4.15 4.47
CA SER A 119 1.76 -5.46 4.43
C SER A 119 1.11 -6.51 5.34
N LEU A 120 0.77 -6.15 6.58
CA LEU A 120 0.12 -7.05 7.54
C LEU A 120 -1.28 -7.46 7.08
N SER A 121 -2.07 -6.50 6.59
CA SER A 121 -3.41 -6.78 6.08
C SER A 121 -3.36 -7.61 4.79
N LEU A 122 -2.39 -7.38 3.90
CA LEU A 122 -2.14 -8.23 2.73
C LEU A 122 -1.79 -9.67 3.17
N GLY A 123 -0.90 -9.83 4.14
CA GLY A 123 -0.52 -11.13 4.69
C GLY A 123 -1.71 -11.88 5.28
N LEU A 124 -2.51 -11.20 6.10
CA LEU A 124 -3.75 -11.74 6.67
C LEU A 124 -4.72 -12.19 5.58
N MET A 125 -4.99 -11.33 4.59
CA MET A 125 -5.91 -11.66 3.48
C MET A 125 -5.39 -12.83 2.63
N THR A 126 -4.07 -12.96 2.48
CA THR A 126 -3.44 -14.09 1.79
C THR A 126 -3.68 -15.40 2.55
N VAL A 127 -3.46 -15.40 3.87
CA VAL A 127 -3.72 -16.58 4.73
C VAL A 127 -5.19 -16.98 4.68
N LEU A 128 -6.11 -16.02 4.78
CA LEU A 128 -7.55 -16.28 4.70
C LEU A 128 -7.95 -16.85 3.33
N ALA A 129 -7.39 -16.30 2.24
CA ALA A 129 -7.64 -16.79 0.89
C ALA A 129 -7.11 -18.23 0.67
N LEU A 130 -5.98 -18.59 1.30
CA LEU A 130 -5.43 -19.94 1.24
C LEU A 130 -6.27 -20.95 2.06
N ARG A 131 -6.69 -20.59 3.28
CA ARG A 131 -7.56 -21.44 4.10
C ARG A 131 -8.90 -21.73 3.44
N GLY A 132 -9.56 -20.70 2.89
CA GLY A 132 -10.84 -20.87 2.21
C GLY A 132 -10.78 -21.79 0.97
N ARG A 133 -9.61 -22.00 0.37
CA ARG A 133 -9.43 -22.98 -0.72
C ARG A 133 -9.27 -24.41 -0.22
N GLN A 134 -8.76 -24.61 1.00
CA GLN A 134 -8.61 -25.95 1.57
C GLN A 134 -9.96 -26.54 1.99
N GLU A 135 -10.87 -25.72 2.51
CA GLU A 135 -12.23 -26.17 2.89
C GLU A 135 -13.13 -26.51 1.69
N GLN A 136 -12.73 -26.13 0.47
CA GLN A 136 -13.47 -26.40 -0.77
C GLN A 136 -12.96 -27.63 -1.53
N ARG A 137 -11.88 -28.27 -1.06
CA ARG A 137 -11.31 -29.51 -1.61
C ARG A 137 -11.66 -30.68 -0.71
#